data_AF-A0A433CT12-F1
#
_entry.id   AF-A0A433CT12-F1
#
_cell.length_a   1.000
_cell.length_b   1.000
_cell.length_c   1.000
_cell.angle_alpha   90.00
_cell.angle_beta   90.00
_cell.angle_gamma   90.00
#
_symmetry.space_group_name_H-M   'P 1'
#
loop_
_entity.id
_entity.type
_entity.pdbx_description
1 polymer ?
#
loop_
_entity_poly.entity_id
_entity_poly.type
_entity_poly.pdbx_seq_one_letter_code
_entity_poly.pdbx_strand_id
1 'polypeptide(L)'
;MENKILIGNRMRQVINQLGKEPDEIWCAIGSGTLVDSILLATETAKIYGVQVGAEYAGKHERLTVLKYPKSFDKLSKFVSGFPSMPNYDLKAFELCIKHKQSNDVLFWNVL
;
A
#
# COMPACT_ATOMS: atom_id res chain seq x y z
N MET A 1 -3.85 8.38 -16.80
CA MET A 1 -5.06 8.83 -16.07
C MET A 1 -6.03 7.67 -15.88
N GLU A 2 -6.39 6.96 -16.95
CA GLU A 2 -7.37 5.86 -16.97
C GLU A 2 -7.09 4.74 -15.96
N ASN A 3 -5.84 4.23 -15.89
CA ASN A 3 -5.47 3.20 -14.92
C ASN A 3 -5.68 3.61 -13.46
N LYS A 4 -5.45 4.90 -13.14
CA LYS A 4 -5.64 5.40 -11.76
C LYS A 4 -7.11 5.45 -11.39
N ILE A 5 -7.97 5.82 -12.33
CA ILE A 5 -9.43 5.84 -12.14
C ILE A 5 -9.94 4.41 -11.93
N LEU A 6 -9.47 3.45 -12.74
CA LEU A 6 -9.88 2.06 -12.60
C LEU A 6 -9.50 1.48 -11.23
N ILE A 7 -8.25 1.68 -10.79
CA ILE A 7 -7.79 1.22 -9.47
C ILE A 7 -8.57 1.94 -8.36
N GLY A 8 -8.77 3.25 -8.49
CA GLY A 8 -9.54 4.03 -7.53
C GLY A 8 -10.99 3.54 -7.41
N ASN A 9 -11.64 3.15 -8.52
CA ASN A 9 -12.98 2.58 -8.48
C ASN A 9 -13.02 1.22 -7.77
N ARG A 10 -12.00 0.37 -7.96
CA ARG A 10 -11.88 -0.89 -7.19
C ARG A 10 -11.70 -0.61 -5.70
N MET A 11 -10.90 0.39 -5.33
CA MET A 11 -10.74 0.79 -3.93
C MET A 11 -12.07 1.25 -3.32
N ARG A 12 -12.85 2.09 -4.03
CA ARG A 12 -14.20 2.49 -3.57
C ARG A 12 -15.14 1.30 -3.40
N GLN A 13 -15.08 0.31 -4.28
CA GLN A 13 -15.88 -0.91 -4.13
C GLN A 13 -15.49 -1.70 -2.87
N VAL A 14 -14.19 -1.83 -2.58
CA VAL A 14 -13.70 -2.46 -1.35
C VAL A 14 -14.15 -1.69 -0.11
N ILE A 15 -14.00 -0.36 -0.10
CA ILE A 15 -14.45 0.50 1.00
C ILE A 15 -15.96 0.34 1.24
N ASN A 16 -16.76 0.28 0.18
CA ASN A 16 -18.20 0.04 0.30
C ASN A 16 -18.52 -1.35 0.88
N GLN A 17 -17.75 -2.38 0.55
CA GLN A 17 -17.89 -3.72 1.13
C GLN A 17 -17.50 -3.75 2.62
N LEU A 18 -16.50 -2.97 3.02
CA LEU A 18 -16.10 -2.79 4.42
C LEU A 18 -17.10 -1.92 5.21
N GLY A 19 -17.94 -1.15 4.52
CA GLY A 19 -18.93 -0.23 5.11
C GLY A 19 -18.34 1.09 5.62
N LYS A 20 -17.01 1.23 5.61
CA LYS A 20 -16.27 2.45 5.96
C LYS A 20 -14.86 2.43 5.38
N GLU A 21 -14.21 3.59 5.35
CA GLU A 21 -12.77 3.63 5.10
C GLU A 21 -12.00 3.03 6.30
N PRO A 22 -10.95 2.21 6.06
CA PRO A 22 -10.02 1.79 7.10
C PRO A 22 -9.24 2.98 7.66
N ASP A 23 -8.83 2.90 8.93
CA ASP A 23 -7.94 3.90 9.52
C ASP A 23 -6.59 3.99 8.76
N GLU A 24 -6.07 2.84 8.36
CA GLU A 24 -4.80 2.73 7.63
C GLU A 24 -4.92 1.88 6.36
N ILE A 25 -4.31 2.36 5.29
CA ILE A 25 -4.13 1.61 4.05
C ILE A 25 -2.65 1.50 3.72
N TRP A 26 -2.17 0.27 3.56
CA TRP A 26 -0.77 -0.04 3.29
C TRP A 26 -0.59 -0.61 1.89
N CYS A 27 0.46 -0.20 1.17
CA CYS A 27 0.80 -0.78 -0.13
C CYS A 27 2.29 -0.68 -0.46
N ALA A 28 2.76 -1.49 -1.41
CA ALA A 28 4.09 -1.31 -2.02
C ALA A 28 4.07 -0.16 -3.04
N ILE A 29 5.18 0.57 -3.12
CA ILE A 29 5.41 1.63 -4.09
C ILE A 29 6.53 1.23 -5.05
N GLY A 30 6.16 1.16 -6.33
CA GLY A 30 7.06 1.18 -7.49
C GLY A 30 6.90 2.50 -8.25
N SER A 31 6.05 2.53 -9.28
CA SER A 31 5.79 3.75 -10.08
C SER A 31 4.91 4.80 -9.39
N GLY A 32 4.32 4.48 -8.24
CA GLY A 32 3.37 5.35 -7.54
C GLY A 32 1.91 5.27 -8.01
N THR A 33 1.63 4.54 -9.10
CA THR A 33 0.27 4.47 -9.66
C THR A 33 -0.77 3.98 -8.63
N LEU A 34 -0.44 2.94 -7.86
CA LEU A 34 -1.34 2.40 -6.84
C LEU A 34 -1.58 3.41 -5.70
N VAL A 35 -0.52 3.92 -5.06
CA VAL A 35 -0.64 4.85 -3.93
C VAL A 35 -1.40 6.12 -4.32
N ASP A 36 -1.14 6.66 -5.52
CA ASP A 36 -1.88 7.83 -6.03
C ASP A 36 -3.36 7.52 -6.23
N SER A 37 -3.69 6.32 -6.71
CA SER A 37 -5.08 5.91 -6.93
C SER A 37 -5.83 5.71 -5.62
N ILE A 38 -5.16 5.17 -4.60
CA ILE A 38 -5.72 5.02 -3.24
C ILE A 38 -6.02 6.40 -2.65
N LEU A 39 -5.07 7.34 -2.77
CA LEU A 39 -5.25 8.71 -2.30
C LEU A 39 -6.44 9.40 -2.98
N LEU A 40 -6.62 9.20 -4.29
CA LEU A 40 -7.76 9.74 -5.04
C LEU A 40 -9.11 9.08 -4.69
N ALA A 41 -9.08 7.84 -4.17
CA ALA A 41 -10.27 7.06 -3.88
C ALA A 41 -10.73 7.14 -2.43
N THR A 42 -9.90 7.73 -1.57
CA THR A 42 -10.13 7.82 -0.12
C THR A 42 -10.11 9.27 0.32
N GLU A 43 -10.81 9.58 1.40
CA GLU A 43 -10.91 10.92 1.95
C GLU A 43 -10.22 11.03 3.32
N THR A 44 -10.31 9.97 4.13
CA THR A 44 -9.95 10.00 5.56
C THR A 44 -8.83 9.05 5.93
N ALA A 45 -8.70 7.92 5.24
CA ALA A 45 -7.67 6.92 5.55
C ALA A 45 -6.26 7.52 5.55
N LYS A 46 -5.39 7.05 6.46
CA LYS A 46 -3.94 7.30 6.41
C LYS A 46 -3.30 6.27 5.48
N ILE A 47 -2.53 6.74 4.50
CA ILE A 47 -1.88 5.88 3.52
C ILE A 47 -0.41 5.70 3.92
N TYR A 48 0.03 4.45 3.96
CA TYR A 48 1.42 4.07 4.18
C TYR A 48 1.95 3.35 2.95
N GLY A 49 2.84 4.01 2.24
CA GLY A 49 3.46 3.50 1.04
C GLY A 49 4.88 3.03 1.30
N VAL A 50 5.19 1.77 0.99
CA VAL A 50 6.53 1.21 1.18
C VAL A 50 7.28 1.17 -0.15
N GLN A 51 8.29 2.03 -0.30
CA GLN A 51 9.17 2.04 -1.45
C GLN A 51 10.03 0.78 -1.48
N VAL A 52 9.95 0.07 -2.59
CA VAL A 52 10.75 -1.12 -2.85
C VAL A 52 11.46 -0.96 -4.19
N GLY A 53 12.75 -0.64 -4.14
CA GLY A 53 13.61 -0.49 -5.31
C GLY A 53 13.53 0.86 -6.01
N ALA A 54 12.33 1.32 -6.37
CA ALA A 54 12.13 2.60 -7.06
C ALA A 54 11.93 3.77 -6.09
N GLU A 55 12.50 4.93 -6.43
CA GLU A 55 12.26 6.17 -5.70
C GLU A 55 10.91 6.78 -6.09
N TYR A 56 10.16 7.24 -5.09
CA TYR A 56 8.87 7.90 -5.27
C TYR A 56 8.89 9.23 -4.53
N ALA A 57 8.62 10.31 -5.27
CA ALA A 57 8.74 11.68 -4.78
C ALA A 57 7.38 12.34 -4.49
N GLY A 58 6.27 11.63 -4.68
CA GLY A 58 4.94 12.17 -4.42
C GLY A 58 4.73 12.47 -2.93
N LYS A 59 3.98 13.54 -2.66
CA LYS A 59 3.68 14.01 -1.30
C LYS A 59 2.19 14.25 -1.18
N HIS A 60 1.64 13.88 -0.03
CA HIS A 60 0.26 14.12 0.34
C HIS A 60 0.18 14.14 1.87
N GLU A 61 -0.69 14.96 2.46
CA GLU A 61 -0.82 15.09 3.93
C GLU A 61 -1.16 13.76 4.62
N ARG A 62 -1.99 12.95 3.97
CA ARG A 62 -2.37 11.60 4.43
C ARG A 62 -1.36 10.51 4.06
N LEU A 63 -0.28 10.82 3.34
CA LEU A 63 0.69 9.84 2.87
C LEU A 63 1.96 9.84 3.72
N THR A 64 2.29 8.69 4.31
CA THR A 64 3.62 8.40 4.85
C THR A 64 4.34 7.45 3.90
N VAL A 65 5.53 7.84 3.45
CA VAL A 65 6.38 7.00 2.60
C VAL A 65 7.51 6.40 3.45
N LEU A 66 7.62 5.07 3.43
CA LEU A 66 8.66 4.32 4.12
C LEU A 66 9.56 3.64 3.10
N LYS A 67 10.87 3.67 3.31
CA LYS A 67 11.81 2.93 2.48
C LYS A 67 12.10 1.57 3.10
N TYR A 68 11.90 0.49 2.34
CA TYR A 68 12.33 -0.82 2.79
C TYR A 68 13.86 -0.88 2.83
N PRO A 69 14.48 -1.42 3.91
CA PRO A 69 15.92 -1.28 4.13
C PRO A 69 16.80 -2.08 3.16
N LYS A 70 16.25 -3.12 2.52
CA LYS A 70 16.98 -3.95 1.55
C LYS A 70 16.59 -3.58 0.12
N SER A 71 17.54 -3.74 -0.80
CA SER A 71 17.32 -3.54 -2.24
C SER A 71 16.25 -4.48 -2.81
N PHE A 72 15.78 -4.18 -4.02
CA PHE A 72 14.73 -4.94 -4.69
C PHE A 72 15.08 -6.44 -4.82
N ASP A 73 16.30 -6.78 -5.23
CA ASP A 73 16.78 -8.16 -5.45
C ASP A 73 16.82 -9.02 -4.17
N LYS A 74 16.86 -8.41 -2.98
CA LYS A 74 16.90 -9.15 -1.72
C LYS A 74 15.50 -9.51 -1.28
N LEU A 75 15.20 -10.81 -1.20
CA LEU A 75 13.89 -11.28 -0.77
C LEU A 75 13.62 -10.95 0.71
N SER A 76 12.37 -10.59 1.03
CA SER A 76 11.88 -10.71 2.40
C SER A 76 11.79 -12.20 2.77
N LYS A 77 12.08 -12.51 4.03
CA LYS A 77 11.89 -13.84 4.62
C LYS A 77 10.64 -13.91 5.48
N PHE A 78 9.83 -12.84 5.48
CA PHE A 78 8.58 -12.80 6.22
C PHE A 78 7.59 -13.82 5.65
N VAL A 79 6.58 -14.19 6.43
CA VAL A 79 5.54 -15.13 6.00
C VAL A 79 4.21 -14.41 6.00
N SER A 80 3.53 -14.37 4.85
CA SER A 80 2.16 -13.87 4.73
C SER A 80 1.16 -15.02 4.76
N GLY A 81 -0.04 -14.74 5.27
CA GLY A 81 -1.19 -15.67 5.20
C GLY A 81 -1.93 -15.65 3.85
N PHE A 82 -1.39 -14.92 2.88
CA PHE A 82 -1.90 -14.77 1.52
C PHE A 82 -0.74 -14.88 0.52
N PRO A 83 -1.00 -15.25 -0.75
CA PRO A 83 0.04 -15.25 -1.78
C PRO A 83 0.70 -13.87 -1.87
N SER A 84 2.02 -13.81 -1.99
CA SER A 84 2.74 -12.54 -2.15
C SER A 84 4.05 -12.77 -2.92
N MET A 85 4.59 -11.70 -3.49
CA MET A 85 5.87 -11.65 -4.16
C MET A 85 6.98 -11.25 -3.17
N PRO A 86 7.93 -12.15 -2.82
CA PRO A 86 8.88 -11.92 -1.73
C PRO A 86 9.81 -10.71 -1.90
N ASN A 87 10.03 -10.27 -3.14
CA ASN A 87 10.91 -9.14 -3.43
C ASN A 87 10.16 -7.80 -3.55
N TYR A 88 8.83 -7.77 -3.44
CA TYR A 88 8.00 -6.58 -3.63
C TYR A 88 6.94 -6.39 -2.54
N ASP A 89 5.70 -6.82 -2.74
CA ASP A 89 4.58 -6.58 -1.81
C ASP A 89 4.77 -7.25 -0.43
N LEU A 90 5.47 -8.39 -0.34
CA LEU A 90 5.77 -9.01 0.95
C LEU A 90 6.65 -8.11 1.84
N LYS A 91 7.55 -7.31 1.25
CA LYS A 91 8.35 -6.32 1.99
C LYS A 91 7.48 -5.19 2.55
N ALA A 92 6.49 -4.77 1.78
CA ALA A 92 5.53 -3.78 2.25
C ALA A 92 4.67 -4.35 3.38
N PHE A 93 4.25 -5.61 3.26
CA PHE A 93 3.49 -6.28 4.30
C PHE A 93 4.29 -6.49 5.59
N GLU A 94 5.57 -6.86 5.49
CA GLU A 94 6.46 -6.97 6.65
C GLU A 94 6.51 -5.65 7.44
N LEU A 95 6.64 -4.51 6.77
CA LEU A 95 6.62 -3.21 7.45
C LEU A 95 5.22 -2.85 7.97
N CYS A 96 4.15 -3.19 7.25
CA CYS A 96 2.79 -3.01 7.73
C CYS A 96 2.57 -3.71 9.07
N ILE A 97 2.92 -5.00 9.18
CA ILE A 97 2.78 -5.75 10.43
C ILE A 97 3.64 -5.15 11.55
N LYS A 98 4.84 -4.67 11.22
CA LYS A 98 5.76 -4.09 12.21
C LYS A 98 5.35 -2.70 12.69
N HIS A 99 4.68 -1.90 11.85
CA HIS A 99 4.53 -0.46 12.08
C HIS A 99 3.07 0.04 12.09
N LYS A 100 2.08 -0.80 11.77
CA LYS A 100 0.67 -0.44 11.90
C LYS A 100 0.36 0.12 13.29
N GLN A 101 -0.44 1.17 13.34
CA GLN A 101 -0.83 1.86 14.59
C GLN A 101 -2.29 1.59 14.95
N SER A 102 -3.10 1.12 13.98
CA SER A 102 -4.49 0.70 14.16
C SER A 102 -4.66 -0.83 14.08
N ASN A 103 -5.81 -1.28 14.56
CA ASN A 103 -6.34 -2.62 14.31
C ASN A 103 -7.27 -2.66 13.09
N ASP A 104 -7.62 -1.51 12.53
CA ASP A 104 -8.42 -1.37 11.30
C ASP A 104 -7.51 -1.01 10.12
N VAL A 105 -6.96 -2.05 9.50
CA VAL A 105 -5.90 -1.92 8.49
C VAL A 105 -6.26 -2.71 7.24
N LEU A 106 -6.18 -2.04 6.09
CA LEU A 106 -6.23 -2.69 4.77
C LEU A 106 -4.84 -2.72 4.15
N PHE A 107 -4.30 -3.92 3.93
CA PHE A 107 -3.11 -4.10 3.10
C PHE A 107 -3.53 -4.36 1.65
N TRP A 108 -3.21 -3.44 0.74
CA TRP A 108 -3.47 -3.61 -0.68
C TRP A 108 -2.35 -4.40 -1.34
N ASN A 109 -2.63 -5.69 -1.56
CA ASN A 109 -1.75 -6.61 -2.27
C ASN A 109 -1.72 -6.33 -3.80
N VAL A 110 -0.59 -6.64 -4.46
CA VAL A 110 -0.39 -6.41 -5.91
C VAL A 110 -0.02 -7.74 -6.57
N LEU A 111 -0.98 -8.67 -6.62
CA LEU A 111 -0.93 -9.90 -7.42
C LEU A 111 -1.93 -9.84 -8.57
#